data_AF-A0A383VY56-F1
#
_entry.id   AF-A0A383VY56-F1
#
_cell.length_a   1.000
_cell.length_b   1.000
_cell.length_c   1.000
_cell.angle_alpha   90.00
_cell.angle_beta   90.00
_cell.angle_gamma   90.00
#
_symmetry.space_group_name_H-M   'P 1'
#
loop_
_entity.id
_entity.type
_entity.pdbx_description
1 polymer ?
#
loop_
_entity_poly.entity_id
_entity_poly.type
_entity_poly.pdbx_seq_one_letter_code
_entity_poly.pdbx_strand_id
1 'polypeptide(L)'
;MSAPVQPYVRSQLLHSAAAKQQQGLLQAGDELDDSFTGLDAGSGLMTVAGFGSLLSERSARTTFPDLQNFRPGRLRGYRRVFAHTADIFFVRGIARPETGEISSLSCEQHAGSELVVSLFEVPFSADSVAAFIAREHEFRFLAVQPYDLAGQAPTAQLAVLCGANTDEHYKATRCPPDEWARRWSIHGIDRVWRDDILPCRVYLRHCVLAAKGFCPEAYESFLDATFLSDRVTTVRQHLEAHPDILQELPPPELVGRYSG
;
A
#
# COMPACT_ATOMS: atom_id res chain seq x y z
N MET A 1 43.70 52.53 -8.47
CA MET A 1 42.87 52.99 -9.59
C MET A 1 41.89 51.86 -9.92
N SER A 2 40.61 52.15 -9.76
CA SER A 2 39.49 51.22 -9.84
C SER A 2 39.31 50.61 -11.22
N ALA A 3 38.95 49.33 -11.26
CA ALA A 3 38.29 48.71 -12.41
C ALA A 3 37.06 47.91 -11.92
N PRO A 4 35.94 47.90 -12.69
CA PRO A 4 34.63 47.51 -12.17
C PRO A 4 34.30 46.03 -12.33
N VAL A 5 33.44 45.56 -11.44
CA VAL A 5 32.79 44.24 -11.42
C VAL A 5 31.82 44.12 -12.60
N GLN A 6 31.90 43.02 -13.37
CA GLN A 6 30.89 42.57 -14.32
C GLN A 6 30.28 41.25 -13.80
N PRO A 7 28.95 41.11 -13.76
CA PRO A 7 28.29 39.95 -13.15
C PRO A 7 28.35 38.70 -14.03
N TYR A 8 28.66 37.57 -13.38
CA TYR A 8 28.71 36.23 -13.95
C TYR A 8 27.33 35.80 -14.46
N VAL A 9 27.27 35.37 -15.72
CA VAL A 9 26.08 34.93 -16.44
C VAL A 9 25.53 33.63 -15.81
N ARG A 10 24.57 33.76 -14.90
CA ARG A 10 23.64 32.68 -14.52
C ARG A 10 22.49 32.65 -15.55
N SER A 11 22.68 32.03 -16.70
CA SER A 11 21.54 31.73 -17.59
C SER A 11 21.55 30.36 -18.28
N GLN A 12 22.59 29.55 -18.07
CA GLN A 12 22.66 28.22 -18.70
C GLN A 12 22.33 27.03 -17.78
N LEU A 13 21.95 27.28 -16.53
CA LEU A 13 21.50 26.22 -15.60
C LEU A 13 19.99 26.26 -15.30
N LEU A 14 19.23 27.13 -15.99
CA LEU A 14 17.76 27.15 -15.90
C LEU A 14 17.07 26.47 -17.10
N HIS A 15 17.83 25.91 -18.03
CA HIS A 15 17.30 25.19 -19.19
C HIS A 15 17.39 23.65 -19.09
N SER A 16 17.74 23.10 -17.91
CA SER A 16 17.72 21.64 -17.68
C SER A 16 16.66 21.16 -16.68
N ALA A 17 15.86 22.07 -16.11
CA ALA A 17 14.70 21.74 -15.28
C ALA A 17 13.34 21.84 -16.03
N ALA A 18 13.37 22.17 -17.32
CA ALA A 18 12.18 22.25 -18.18
C ALA A 18 12.17 21.17 -19.28
N ALA A 19 12.89 20.05 -19.07
CA ALA A 19 12.99 18.97 -20.04
C ALA A 19 12.69 17.63 -19.37
N LYS A 20 11.40 17.41 -19.08
CA LYS A 20 10.70 16.10 -19.13
C LYS A 20 9.20 16.27 -18.80
N GLN A 21 8.53 17.24 -19.43
CA GLN A 21 7.10 17.05 -19.71
C GLN A 21 7.01 16.18 -20.96
N GLN A 22 7.20 14.88 -20.79
CA GLN A 22 6.67 13.91 -21.74
C GLN A 22 5.31 13.51 -21.19
N GLN A 23 4.26 14.09 -21.77
CA GLN A 23 2.88 13.59 -21.66
C GLN A 23 2.83 12.20 -22.29
N GLY A 24 3.37 11.20 -21.61
CA GLY A 24 2.98 9.82 -21.83
C GLY A 24 1.62 9.62 -21.18
N LEU A 25 0.69 8.97 -21.88
CA LEU A 25 -0.48 8.41 -21.20
C LEU A 25 0.01 7.45 -20.13
N LEU A 26 -0.46 7.62 -18.89
CA LEU A 26 -0.18 6.72 -17.77
C LEU A 26 -0.51 5.27 -18.17
N GLN A 27 0.39 4.33 -17.90
CA GLN A 27 0.24 2.93 -18.25
C GLN A 27 0.19 2.04 -17.00
N ALA A 28 -0.42 0.87 -17.13
CA ALA A 28 -0.38 -0.13 -16.09
C ALA A 28 1.06 -0.61 -15.87
N GLY A 29 1.50 -0.62 -14.61
CA GLY A 29 2.87 -0.93 -14.19
C GLY A 29 3.72 0.29 -13.89
N ASP A 30 3.28 1.50 -14.29
CA ASP A 30 3.99 2.74 -13.96
C ASP A 30 3.92 3.01 -12.46
N GLU A 31 5.00 3.56 -11.91
CA GLU A 31 4.98 4.19 -10.59
C GLU A 31 4.40 5.60 -10.71
N LEU A 32 3.46 5.91 -9.82
CA LEU A 32 2.80 7.21 -9.76
C LEU A 32 3.72 8.24 -9.11
N ASP A 33 3.68 9.47 -9.63
CA ASP A 33 4.29 10.63 -8.99
C ASP A 33 3.50 11.07 -7.75
N ASP A 34 4.00 12.04 -6.97
CA ASP A 34 3.31 12.49 -5.74
C ASP A 34 2.02 13.30 -6.03
N SER A 35 1.60 13.42 -7.29
CA SER A 35 0.33 14.03 -7.70
C SER A 35 -0.65 13.01 -8.31
N PHE A 36 -0.24 11.74 -8.42
CA PHE A 36 -0.98 10.68 -9.14
C PHE A 36 -1.44 11.13 -10.52
N THR A 37 -0.56 11.83 -11.25
CA THR A 37 -0.90 12.49 -12.52
C THR A 37 -1.51 11.51 -13.52
N GLY A 38 -2.72 11.84 -14.02
CA GLY A 38 -3.43 11.07 -15.05
C GLY A 38 -4.25 9.89 -14.54
N LEU A 39 -4.24 9.59 -13.23
CA LEU A 39 -4.96 8.46 -12.66
C LEU A 39 -6.49 8.62 -12.75
N ASP A 40 -6.99 9.85 -12.71
CA ASP A 40 -8.44 10.12 -12.74
C ASP A 40 -9.07 10.04 -14.13
N ALA A 41 -8.24 9.97 -15.18
CA ALA A 41 -8.62 9.98 -16.58
C ALA A 41 -9.64 11.10 -16.94
N GLY A 42 -9.56 12.25 -16.24
CA GLY A 42 -10.48 13.39 -16.42
C GLY A 42 -11.87 13.22 -15.81
N SER A 43 -12.11 12.16 -15.01
CA SER A 43 -13.38 11.93 -14.32
C SER A 43 -13.50 12.69 -12.99
N GLY A 44 -12.40 13.25 -12.48
CA GLY A 44 -12.34 13.86 -11.15
C GLY A 44 -12.40 12.86 -9.99
N LEU A 45 -12.33 11.57 -10.28
CA LEU A 45 -12.27 10.47 -9.32
C LEU A 45 -11.07 9.59 -9.63
N MET A 46 -10.38 9.08 -8.61
CA MET A 46 -9.37 8.05 -8.76
C MET A 46 -9.85 6.72 -8.19
N THR A 47 -9.51 5.63 -8.87
CA THR A 47 -9.82 4.28 -8.41
C THR A 47 -8.71 3.78 -7.48
N VAL A 48 -9.07 3.21 -6.34
CA VAL A 48 -8.14 2.56 -5.40
C VAL A 48 -8.35 1.04 -5.46
N ALA A 49 -7.25 0.28 -5.49
CA ALA A 49 -7.26 -1.17 -5.38
C ALA A 49 -6.84 -1.61 -3.97
N GLY A 50 -7.82 -1.93 -3.11
CA GLY A 50 -7.60 -2.39 -1.74
C GLY A 50 -7.42 -3.91 -1.63
N PHE A 51 -6.40 -4.37 -0.90
CA PHE A 51 -6.03 -5.81 -0.90
C PHE A 51 -5.85 -6.44 0.50
N GLY A 52 -5.80 -5.65 1.56
CA GLY A 52 -5.71 -6.10 2.95
C GLY A 52 -6.95 -5.72 3.75
N SER A 53 -6.77 -4.89 4.78
CA SER A 53 -7.90 -4.33 5.55
C SER A 53 -8.93 -3.57 4.71
N LEU A 54 -8.53 -3.05 3.55
CA LEU A 54 -9.43 -2.35 2.62
C LEU A 54 -10.41 -3.28 1.88
N LEU A 55 -10.34 -4.60 2.07
CA LEU A 55 -11.39 -5.52 1.63
C LEU A 55 -12.69 -5.35 2.44
N SER A 56 -12.62 -4.70 3.61
CA SER A 56 -13.78 -4.30 4.41
C SER A 56 -14.16 -2.87 4.07
N GLU A 57 -15.37 -2.65 3.56
CA GLU A 57 -15.86 -1.31 3.23
C GLU A 57 -15.87 -0.41 4.48
N ARG A 58 -16.22 -0.97 5.64
CA ARG A 58 -16.14 -0.26 6.92
C ARG A 58 -14.73 0.26 7.18
N SER A 59 -13.72 -0.61 7.06
CA SER A 59 -12.31 -0.22 7.22
C SER A 59 -11.87 0.78 6.15
N ALA A 60 -12.30 0.60 4.90
CA ALA A 60 -12.03 1.53 3.82
C ALA A 60 -12.62 2.92 4.13
N ARG A 61 -13.84 3.02 4.64
CA ARG A 61 -14.49 4.29 5.05
C ARG A 61 -13.83 4.98 6.23
N THR A 62 -13.13 4.26 7.11
CA THR A 62 -12.27 4.93 8.13
C THR A 62 -11.10 5.69 7.52
N THR A 63 -10.79 5.41 6.25
CA THR A 63 -9.68 5.99 5.50
C THR A 63 -10.18 6.97 4.45
N PHE A 64 -11.23 6.57 3.74
CA PHE A 64 -11.84 7.28 2.63
C PHE A 64 -13.35 7.40 2.93
N PRO A 65 -13.77 8.34 3.80
CA PRO A 65 -15.16 8.43 4.25
C PRO A 65 -16.16 8.51 3.09
N ASP A 66 -15.78 9.26 2.05
CA ASP A 66 -16.60 9.57 0.88
C ASP A 66 -16.36 8.60 -0.29
N LEU A 67 -15.82 7.40 -0.04
CA LEU A 67 -15.62 6.40 -1.10
C LEU A 67 -16.95 6.03 -1.77
N GLN A 68 -16.86 5.73 -3.07
CA GLN A 68 -17.98 5.38 -3.95
C GLN A 68 -17.73 4.04 -4.65
N ASN A 69 -18.82 3.39 -5.07
CA ASN A 69 -18.88 2.14 -5.84
C ASN A 69 -17.93 1.03 -5.36
N PHE A 70 -17.93 0.76 -4.05
CA PHE A 70 -17.17 -0.34 -3.46
C PHE A 70 -17.60 -1.69 -4.05
N ARG A 71 -16.68 -2.36 -4.75
CA ARG A 71 -16.97 -3.59 -5.52
C ARG A 71 -15.75 -4.49 -5.62
N PRO A 72 -15.92 -5.81 -5.83
CA PRO A 72 -14.80 -6.71 -6.05
C PRO A 72 -14.23 -6.57 -7.48
N GLY A 73 -12.93 -6.81 -7.61
CA GLY A 73 -12.22 -6.90 -8.88
C GLY A 73 -11.02 -7.82 -8.79
N ARG A 74 -10.35 -8.05 -9.93
CA ARG A 74 -9.13 -8.86 -10.01
C ARG A 74 -7.93 -8.04 -10.47
N LEU A 75 -6.76 -8.37 -9.91
CA LEU A 75 -5.46 -7.87 -10.36
C LEU A 75 -4.55 -9.03 -10.74
N ARG A 76 -3.90 -8.92 -11.89
CA ARG A 76 -2.97 -9.92 -12.43
C ARG A 76 -1.54 -9.40 -12.36
N GLY A 77 -0.58 -10.32 -12.19
CA GLY A 77 0.84 -9.99 -12.14
C GLY A 77 1.30 -9.44 -10.79
N TYR A 78 0.47 -9.57 -9.75
CA TYR A 78 0.78 -9.13 -8.39
C TYR A 78 0.44 -10.22 -7.38
N ARG A 79 1.15 -10.25 -6.26
CA ARG A 79 0.84 -11.09 -5.10
C ARG A 79 0.90 -10.28 -3.80
N ARG A 80 0.17 -10.75 -2.78
CA ARG A 80 0.19 -10.18 -1.43
C ARG A 80 1.28 -10.84 -0.60
N VAL A 81 2.04 -10.04 0.15
CA VAL A 81 3.11 -10.53 1.02
C VAL A 81 3.13 -9.79 2.35
N PHE A 82 3.18 -10.54 3.43
CA PHE A 82 3.35 -10.07 4.82
C PHE A 82 4.82 -9.74 5.13
N ALA A 83 5.40 -8.80 4.38
CA ALA A 83 6.83 -8.46 4.39
C ALA A 83 7.12 -7.00 4.82
N HIS A 84 6.11 -6.26 5.28
CA HIS A 84 6.20 -4.84 5.60
C HIS A 84 6.05 -4.59 7.10
N THR A 85 7.08 -4.08 7.77
CA THR A 85 6.98 -3.65 9.17
C THR A 85 6.18 -2.35 9.24
N ALA A 86 5.07 -2.32 9.97
CA ALA A 86 4.23 -1.13 10.07
C ALA A 86 4.42 -0.42 11.41
N ASP A 87 4.84 0.85 11.37
CA ASP A 87 5.08 1.68 12.57
C ASP A 87 3.84 1.75 13.48
N ILE A 88 2.67 1.80 12.86
CA ILE A 88 1.39 1.97 13.51
C ILE A 88 1.03 0.79 14.40
N PHE A 89 1.62 -0.39 14.17
CA PHE A 89 1.40 -1.56 15.03
C PHE A 89 2.12 -1.41 16.38
N PHE A 90 3.28 -0.76 16.39
CA PHE A 90 4.01 -0.45 17.61
C PHE A 90 3.30 0.67 18.39
N VAL A 91 2.90 1.74 17.69
CA VAL A 91 2.13 2.85 18.28
C VAL A 91 0.83 2.36 18.93
N ARG A 92 0.19 1.34 18.33
CA ARG A 92 -1.05 0.74 18.82
C ARG A 92 -0.87 -0.39 19.84
N GLY A 93 0.37 -0.77 20.16
CA GLY A 93 0.65 -1.87 21.08
C GLY A 93 0.16 -3.24 20.61
N ILE A 94 0.06 -3.47 19.29
CA ILE A 94 -0.34 -4.75 18.70
C ILE A 94 0.81 -5.50 18.01
N ALA A 95 1.97 -4.85 17.86
CA ALA A 95 3.20 -5.50 17.43
C ALA A 95 3.75 -6.40 18.56
N ARG A 96 4.35 -7.55 18.21
CA ARG A 96 5.05 -8.44 19.15
C ARG A 96 6.50 -8.68 18.71
N PRO A 97 7.41 -7.72 18.97
CA PRO A 97 8.78 -7.77 18.48
C PRO A 97 9.55 -9.02 18.91
N GLU A 98 9.24 -9.57 20.10
CA GLU A 98 9.90 -10.74 20.68
C GLU A 98 9.67 -12.01 19.87
N THR A 99 8.57 -12.06 19.12
CA THR A 99 8.18 -13.20 18.27
C THR A 99 8.28 -12.90 16.78
N GLY A 100 8.59 -11.65 16.43
CA GLY A 100 8.60 -11.18 15.04
C GLY A 100 7.22 -11.00 14.41
N GLU A 101 6.11 -11.14 15.16
CA GLU A 101 4.72 -10.92 14.67
C GLU A 101 4.42 -9.41 14.54
N ILE A 102 5.11 -8.75 13.60
CA ILE A 102 5.11 -7.29 13.42
C ILE A 102 4.77 -6.87 11.98
N SER A 103 4.56 -7.83 11.08
CA SER A 103 4.35 -7.51 9.68
C SER A 103 2.90 -7.15 9.36
N SER A 104 2.77 -6.15 8.50
CA SER A 104 1.58 -5.82 7.74
C SER A 104 1.75 -6.29 6.30
N LEU A 105 0.80 -5.91 5.45
CA LEU A 105 0.63 -6.45 4.13
C LEU A 105 1.08 -5.47 3.05
N SER A 106 1.67 -5.98 1.99
CA SER A 106 2.05 -5.23 0.79
C SER A 106 1.77 -6.06 -0.47
N CYS A 107 1.75 -5.40 -1.62
CA CYS A 107 1.74 -6.09 -2.92
C CYS A 107 3.11 -5.97 -3.60
N GLU A 108 3.56 -7.04 -4.25
CA GLU A 108 4.74 -7.01 -5.12
C GLU A 108 4.41 -7.61 -6.49
N GLN A 109 5.14 -7.19 -7.52
CA GLN A 109 5.01 -7.77 -8.85
C GLN A 109 5.43 -9.25 -8.80
N HIS A 110 4.59 -10.11 -9.36
CA HIS A 110 4.87 -11.53 -9.48
C HIS A 110 4.10 -12.11 -10.68
N ALA A 111 4.85 -12.48 -11.71
CA ALA A 111 4.28 -13.03 -12.94
C ALA A 111 3.47 -14.30 -12.64
N GLY A 112 2.29 -14.42 -13.27
CA GLY A 112 1.40 -15.57 -13.09
C GLY A 112 0.55 -15.55 -11.81
N SER A 113 0.74 -14.59 -10.90
CA SER A 113 -0.15 -14.43 -9.75
C SER A 113 -1.39 -13.59 -10.09
N GLU A 114 -2.46 -13.84 -9.35
CA GLU A 114 -3.70 -13.08 -9.40
C GLU A 114 -4.27 -12.88 -7.99
N LEU A 115 -4.88 -11.72 -7.75
CA LEU A 115 -5.49 -11.33 -6.49
C LEU A 115 -6.91 -10.83 -6.72
N VAL A 116 -7.80 -11.14 -5.78
CA VAL A 116 -9.06 -10.40 -5.62
C VAL A 116 -8.83 -9.20 -4.71
N VAL A 117 -9.27 -8.04 -5.18
CA VAL A 117 -9.17 -6.74 -4.50
C VAL A 117 -10.54 -6.09 -4.40
N SER A 118 -10.68 -5.14 -3.48
CA SER A 118 -11.74 -4.15 -3.54
C SER A 118 -11.33 -3.03 -4.50
N LEU A 119 -12.29 -2.58 -5.28
CA LEU A 119 -12.20 -1.39 -6.13
C LEU A 119 -13.23 -0.39 -5.63
N PHE A 120 -12.80 0.84 -5.45
CA PHE A 120 -13.67 1.95 -5.09
C PHE A 120 -13.06 3.25 -5.58
N GLU A 121 -13.91 4.23 -5.84
CA GLU A 121 -13.50 5.54 -6.27
C GLU A 121 -13.47 6.52 -5.09
N VAL A 122 -12.50 7.42 -5.11
CA VAL A 122 -12.39 8.54 -4.18
C VAL A 122 -12.17 9.84 -4.96
N PRO A 123 -12.52 11.01 -4.39
CA PRO A 123 -12.25 12.29 -5.04
C PRO A 123 -10.78 12.42 -5.45
N PHE A 124 -10.54 12.81 -6.71
CA PHE A 124 -9.21 13.16 -7.17
C PHE A 124 -8.96 14.64 -6.94
N SER A 125 -8.18 14.93 -5.90
CA SER A 125 -7.75 16.28 -5.54
C SER A 125 -6.38 16.22 -4.89
N ALA A 126 -5.64 17.34 -4.91
CA ALA A 126 -4.34 17.44 -4.26
C ALA A 126 -4.39 17.02 -2.78
N ASP A 127 -5.44 17.42 -2.05
CA ASP A 127 -5.62 17.08 -0.65
C ASP A 127 -5.91 15.59 -0.44
N SER A 128 -6.72 14.98 -1.31
CA SER A 128 -7.03 13.54 -1.24
C SER A 128 -5.80 12.69 -1.56
N VAL A 129 -5.00 13.09 -2.55
CA VAL A 129 -3.73 12.43 -2.89
C VAL A 129 -2.72 12.59 -1.75
N ALA A 130 -2.54 13.80 -1.22
CA ALA A 130 -1.63 14.04 -0.10
C ALA A 130 -2.04 13.23 1.16
N ALA A 131 -3.34 13.15 1.47
CA ALA A 131 -3.84 12.35 2.58
C ALA A 131 -3.60 10.84 2.35
N PHE A 132 -3.76 10.37 1.12
CA PHE A 132 -3.43 8.99 0.74
C PHE A 132 -1.94 8.70 0.98
N ILE A 133 -1.05 9.53 0.43
CA ILE A 133 0.40 9.39 0.54
C ILE A 133 0.85 9.45 2.00
N ALA A 134 0.32 10.38 2.79
CA ALA A 134 0.68 10.53 4.20
C ALA A 134 0.30 9.30 5.04
N ARG A 135 -0.78 8.61 4.66
CA ARG A 135 -1.23 7.41 5.35
C ARG A 135 -0.48 6.15 4.94
N GLU A 136 -0.21 6.01 3.64
CA GLU A 136 0.47 4.86 3.04
C GLU A 136 1.96 5.18 2.79
N HIS A 137 2.54 5.92 3.74
CA HIS A 137 3.81 6.65 3.62
C HIS A 137 4.99 5.77 3.21
N GLU A 138 5.03 4.53 3.69
CA GLU A 138 6.08 3.57 3.42
C GLU A 138 6.04 3.01 1.98
N PHE A 139 4.86 2.93 1.38
CA PHE A 139 4.60 2.16 0.15
C PHE A 139 4.98 2.90 -1.14
N ARG A 140 5.28 2.16 -2.19
CA ARG A 140 5.25 2.71 -3.55
C ARG A 140 3.81 2.77 -4.05
N PHE A 141 3.51 3.69 -4.97
CA PHE A 141 2.18 3.80 -5.55
C PHE A 141 2.25 3.40 -7.02
N LEU A 142 1.54 2.34 -7.38
CA LEU A 142 1.59 1.77 -8.72
C LEU A 142 0.25 1.99 -9.42
N ALA A 143 0.30 2.42 -10.68
CA ALA A 143 -0.86 2.37 -11.56
C ALA A 143 -1.05 0.92 -12.03
N VAL A 144 -2.21 0.34 -11.79
CA VAL A 144 -2.52 -1.04 -12.19
C VAL A 144 -3.79 -1.08 -13.03
N GLN A 145 -3.92 -2.12 -13.87
CA GLN A 145 -5.14 -2.39 -14.64
C GLN A 145 -5.97 -3.45 -13.88
N PRO A 146 -7.08 -3.07 -13.24
CA PRO A 146 -8.03 -4.02 -12.71
C PRO A 146 -8.86 -4.68 -13.81
N TYR A 147 -9.42 -5.82 -13.46
CA TYR A 147 -10.44 -6.54 -14.21
C TYR A 147 -11.69 -6.70 -13.35
N ASP A 148 -12.82 -6.96 -14.00
CA ASP A 148 -14.02 -7.43 -13.30
C ASP A 148 -13.73 -8.70 -12.47
N LEU A 149 -14.63 -9.03 -11.54
CA LEU A 149 -14.46 -10.23 -10.69
C LEU A 149 -14.45 -11.53 -11.51
N ALA A 150 -15.02 -11.56 -12.71
CA ALA A 150 -14.95 -12.72 -13.60
C ALA A 150 -13.59 -12.84 -14.33
N GLY A 151 -12.73 -11.83 -14.21
CA GLY A 151 -11.45 -11.72 -14.90
C GLY A 151 -11.59 -11.57 -16.41
N GLN A 152 -12.75 -11.17 -16.93
CA GLN A 152 -13.05 -11.19 -18.36
C GLN A 152 -12.73 -9.84 -19.01
N ALA A 153 -13.21 -8.74 -18.44
CA ALA A 153 -13.01 -7.41 -19.00
C ALA A 153 -12.12 -6.53 -18.09
N PRO A 154 -11.19 -5.75 -18.67
CA PRO A 154 -10.50 -4.71 -17.91
C PRO A 154 -11.50 -3.62 -17.48
N THR A 155 -11.27 -3.02 -16.32
CA THR A 155 -12.02 -1.83 -15.90
C THR A 155 -11.62 -0.62 -16.76
N ALA A 156 -12.53 0.34 -16.86
CA ALA A 156 -12.33 1.52 -17.71
C ALA A 156 -11.16 2.42 -17.27
N GLN A 157 -10.87 2.46 -15.96
CA GLN A 157 -9.79 3.25 -15.38
C GLN A 157 -8.72 2.35 -14.76
N LEU A 158 -7.48 2.85 -14.73
CA LEU A 158 -6.42 2.32 -13.89
C LEU A 158 -6.74 2.60 -12.41
N ALA A 159 -6.14 1.81 -11.53
CA ALA A 159 -6.25 2.01 -10.08
C ALA A 159 -4.88 2.25 -9.46
N VAL A 160 -4.84 2.95 -8.32
CA VAL A 160 -3.65 2.99 -7.46
C VAL A 160 -3.60 1.74 -6.59
N LEU A 161 -2.42 1.12 -6.54
CA LEU A 161 -2.07 0.00 -5.67
C LEU A 161 -0.87 0.36 -4.79
N CYS A 162 -0.96 0.11 -3.49
CA CYS A 162 0.19 0.19 -2.58
C CYS A 162 1.13 -1.00 -2.81
N GLY A 163 2.28 -0.72 -3.39
CA GLY A 163 3.33 -1.70 -3.69
C GLY A 163 4.45 -1.69 -2.65
N ALA A 164 5.16 -2.82 -2.56
CA ALA A 164 6.37 -2.94 -1.76
C ALA A 164 7.43 -1.93 -2.22
N ASN A 165 8.13 -1.36 -1.24
CA ASN A 165 9.21 -0.40 -1.46
C ASN A 165 10.55 -1.04 -1.07
N THR A 166 11.63 -0.26 -1.16
CA THR A 166 12.94 -0.61 -0.61
C THR A 166 13.29 0.37 0.49
N ASP A 167 14.06 -0.05 1.49
CA ASP A 167 14.52 0.84 2.55
C ASP A 167 15.37 1.99 1.99
N GLU A 168 16.18 1.73 0.95
CA GLU A 168 16.99 2.73 0.27
C GLU A 168 16.12 3.82 -0.36
N HIS A 169 15.13 3.43 -1.16
CA HIS A 169 14.24 4.39 -1.79
C HIS A 169 13.39 5.13 -0.75
N TYR A 170 12.82 4.42 0.22
CA TYR A 170 12.00 5.02 1.26
C TYR A 170 12.77 6.07 2.09
N LYS A 171 14.00 5.74 2.53
CA LYS A 171 14.87 6.68 3.23
C LYS A 171 15.26 7.89 2.38
N ALA A 172 15.44 7.68 1.08
CA ALA A 172 15.83 8.75 0.16
C ALA A 172 14.69 9.73 -0.16
N THR A 173 13.43 9.27 -0.16
CA THR A 173 12.30 10.08 -0.64
C THR A 173 11.35 10.56 0.45
N ARG A 174 11.09 9.74 1.47
CA ARG A 174 10.01 10.01 2.44
C ARG A 174 10.42 9.87 3.90
N CYS A 175 11.51 9.18 4.20
CA CYS A 175 11.94 8.93 5.58
C CYS A 175 13.37 9.44 5.83
N PRO A 176 13.59 10.77 5.89
CA PRO A 176 14.87 11.34 6.25
C PRO A 176 15.32 10.87 7.66
N PRO A 177 16.60 11.02 8.03
CA PRO A 177 17.17 10.39 9.24
C PRO A 177 16.43 10.70 10.55
N ASP A 178 15.91 11.90 10.70
CA ASP A 178 15.10 12.36 11.83
C ASP A 178 13.73 11.68 11.87
N GLU A 179 13.05 11.54 10.72
CA GLU A 179 11.80 10.79 10.62
C GLU A 179 12.03 9.29 10.85
N TRP A 180 13.15 8.75 10.34
CA TRP A 180 13.55 7.37 10.60
C TRP A 180 13.78 7.12 12.09
N ALA A 181 14.50 8.03 12.75
CA ALA A 181 14.74 7.95 14.18
C ALA A 181 13.43 7.96 14.96
N ARG A 182 12.50 8.85 14.59
CA ARG A 182 11.19 9.01 15.22
C ARG A 182 10.29 7.78 15.06
N ARG A 183 10.29 7.13 13.89
CA ARG A 183 9.40 6.00 13.59
C ARG A 183 9.98 4.64 13.95
N TRP A 184 11.26 4.42 13.66
CA TRP A 184 11.83 3.07 13.60
C TRP A 184 12.90 2.84 14.66
N SER A 185 13.84 3.79 14.82
CA SER A 185 14.94 3.61 15.78
C SER A 185 14.44 3.47 17.22
N ILE A 186 13.34 4.14 17.59
CA ILE A 186 12.71 3.99 18.91
C ILE A 186 12.21 2.57 19.20
N HIS A 187 12.01 1.76 18.17
CA HIS A 187 11.55 0.37 18.27
C HIS A 187 12.67 -0.64 17.95
N GLY A 188 13.90 -0.17 17.73
CA GLY A 188 15.01 -1.03 17.32
C GLY A 188 14.86 -1.59 15.90
N ILE A 189 14.05 -0.96 15.05
CA ILE A 189 13.83 -1.40 13.67
C ILE A 189 14.89 -0.78 12.76
N ASP A 190 15.63 -1.66 12.07
CA ASP A 190 16.74 -1.33 11.17
C ASP A 190 16.32 -1.28 9.69
N ARG A 191 15.23 -2.00 9.36
CA ARG A 191 14.64 -2.08 8.02
C ARG A 191 13.13 -2.34 8.08
N VAL A 192 12.41 -1.73 7.15
CA VAL A 192 10.94 -1.82 7.03
C VAL A 192 10.54 -3.02 6.19
N TRP A 193 11.26 -3.27 5.08
CA TRP A 193 10.94 -4.33 4.12
C TRP A 193 11.77 -5.58 4.42
N ARG A 194 11.11 -6.69 4.73
CA ARG A 194 11.71 -7.83 5.43
C ARG A 194 11.27 -9.18 4.89
N ASP A 195 12.10 -10.18 5.12
CA ASP A 195 11.90 -11.61 4.81
C ASP A 195 11.98 -12.50 6.06
N ASP A 196 12.12 -11.90 7.25
CA ASP A 196 12.38 -12.56 8.54
C ASP A 196 11.35 -12.22 9.62
N ILE A 197 10.12 -11.85 9.22
CA ILE A 197 9.04 -11.44 10.14
C ILE A 197 7.74 -12.19 9.88
N LEU A 198 6.90 -12.27 10.90
CA LEU A 198 5.59 -12.89 10.85
C LEU A 198 4.46 -11.84 10.82
N PRO A 199 3.28 -12.21 10.30
CA PRO A 199 2.10 -11.34 10.36
C PRO A 199 1.80 -10.90 11.79
N CYS A 200 1.53 -9.62 11.98
CA CYS A 200 0.88 -9.16 13.20
C CYS A 200 -0.48 -9.87 13.33
N ARG A 201 -0.66 -10.64 14.40
CA ARG A 201 -1.82 -11.53 14.59
C ARG A 201 -3.16 -10.81 14.49
N VAL A 202 -3.29 -9.67 15.20
CA VAL A 202 -4.49 -8.84 15.21
C VAL A 202 -4.82 -8.37 13.80
N TYR A 203 -3.80 -7.91 13.06
CA TYR A 203 -3.98 -7.41 11.70
C TYR A 203 -4.27 -8.52 10.69
N LEU A 204 -3.59 -9.66 10.79
CA LEU A 204 -3.86 -10.84 9.96
C LEU A 204 -5.30 -11.30 10.14
N ARG A 205 -5.74 -11.49 11.40
CA ARG A 205 -7.14 -11.86 11.69
C ARG A 205 -8.11 -10.84 11.09
N HIS A 206 -7.85 -9.54 11.26
CA HIS A 206 -8.69 -8.50 10.69
C HIS A 206 -8.81 -8.64 9.16
N CYS A 207 -7.70 -8.84 8.44
CA CYS A 207 -7.71 -8.99 6.99
C CYS A 207 -8.44 -10.27 6.54
N VAL A 208 -8.28 -11.37 7.26
CA VAL A 208 -8.99 -12.63 6.99
C VAL A 208 -10.50 -12.44 7.14
N LEU A 209 -10.95 -11.77 8.20
CA LEU A 209 -12.37 -11.45 8.41
C LEU A 209 -12.90 -10.47 7.37
N ALA A 210 -12.12 -9.46 6.99
CA ALA A 210 -12.46 -8.52 5.94
C ALA A 210 -12.67 -9.24 4.59
N ALA A 211 -11.73 -10.12 4.20
CA ALA A 211 -11.84 -10.92 2.99
C ALA A 211 -13.06 -11.85 3.03
N LYS A 212 -13.29 -12.52 4.17
CA LYS A 212 -14.44 -13.41 4.38
C LYS A 212 -15.78 -12.68 4.28
N GLY A 213 -15.85 -11.47 4.82
CA GLY A 213 -17.05 -10.63 4.78
C GLY A 213 -17.31 -9.98 3.42
N PHE A 214 -16.31 -9.96 2.53
CA PHE A 214 -16.41 -9.27 1.24
C PHE A 214 -17.07 -10.14 0.17
N CYS A 215 -16.43 -11.25 -0.22
CA CYS A 215 -17.01 -12.28 -1.10
C CYS A 215 -16.22 -13.60 -1.00
N PRO A 216 -16.80 -14.74 -1.43
CA PRO A 216 -16.10 -16.03 -1.39
C PRO A 216 -14.76 -16.04 -2.14
N GLU A 217 -14.70 -15.42 -3.32
CA GLU A 217 -13.47 -15.33 -4.12
C GLU A 217 -12.38 -14.51 -3.42
N ALA A 218 -12.77 -13.44 -2.71
CA ALA A 218 -11.84 -12.65 -1.91
C ALA A 218 -11.27 -13.47 -0.76
N TYR A 219 -12.10 -14.28 -0.10
CA TYR A 219 -11.67 -15.15 0.99
C TYR A 219 -10.65 -16.19 0.51
N GLU A 220 -10.98 -16.97 -0.52
CA GLU A 220 -10.06 -17.98 -1.07
C GLU A 220 -8.79 -17.32 -1.61
N SER A 221 -8.91 -16.20 -2.33
CA SER A 221 -7.76 -15.44 -2.80
C SER A 221 -6.89 -14.94 -1.65
N PHE A 222 -7.47 -14.51 -0.53
CA PHE A 222 -6.70 -14.04 0.62
C PHE A 222 -5.94 -15.17 1.30
N LEU A 223 -6.54 -16.35 1.41
CA LEU A 223 -5.90 -17.50 2.04
C LEU A 223 -4.79 -18.11 1.17
N ASP A 224 -5.00 -18.21 -0.14
CA ASP A 224 -4.12 -18.98 -1.04
C ASP A 224 -3.16 -18.12 -1.87
N ALA A 225 -3.52 -16.86 -2.14
CA ALA A 225 -2.69 -15.92 -2.91
C ALA A 225 -2.04 -14.83 -2.04
N THR A 226 -1.97 -15.08 -0.73
CA THR A 226 -1.21 -14.24 0.21
C THR A 226 -0.14 -15.08 0.89
N PHE A 227 1.07 -14.56 0.92
CA PHE A 227 2.24 -15.25 1.43
C PHE A 227 2.82 -14.53 2.65
N LEU A 228 3.54 -15.29 3.48
CA LEU A 228 4.39 -14.73 4.52
C LEU A 228 5.62 -14.06 3.93
N SER A 229 6.45 -13.46 4.78
CA SER A 229 7.69 -12.77 4.38
C SER A 229 8.68 -13.69 3.63
N ASP A 230 8.61 -15.00 3.88
CA ASP A 230 9.36 -16.05 3.18
C ASP A 230 8.92 -16.27 1.71
N ARG A 231 7.77 -15.71 1.30
CA ARG A 231 7.17 -15.83 -0.05
C ARG A 231 6.87 -17.26 -0.47
N VAL A 232 6.80 -18.19 0.48
CA VAL A 232 6.55 -19.62 0.25
C VAL A 232 5.32 -20.05 1.04
N THR A 233 5.27 -19.72 2.33
CA THR A 233 4.18 -20.12 3.20
C THR A 233 2.94 -19.27 2.92
N THR A 234 1.81 -19.91 2.59
CA THR A 234 0.54 -19.19 2.38
C THR A 234 -0.12 -18.83 3.72
N VAL A 235 -1.02 -17.86 3.70
CA VAL A 235 -1.85 -17.54 4.86
C VAL A 235 -2.67 -18.77 5.29
N ARG A 236 -3.19 -19.58 4.36
CA ARG A 236 -3.89 -20.83 4.70
C ARG A 236 -3.02 -21.75 5.55
N GLN A 237 -1.82 -22.06 5.06
CA GLN A 237 -0.88 -22.94 5.76
C GLN A 237 -0.50 -22.39 7.13
N HIS A 238 -0.27 -21.08 7.22
CA HIS A 238 0.06 -20.43 8.48
C HIS A 238 -1.09 -20.52 9.50
N LEU A 239 -2.34 -20.29 9.09
CA LEU A 239 -3.51 -20.38 9.96
C LEU A 239 -3.83 -21.83 10.36
N GLU A 240 -3.54 -22.82 9.50
CA GLU A 240 -3.66 -24.24 9.85
C GLU A 240 -2.65 -24.63 10.93
N ALA A 241 -1.43 -24.10 10.87
CA ALA A 241 -0.40 -24.31 11.89
C ALA A 241 -0.66 -23.51 13.19
N HIS A 242 -1.32 -22.35 13.08
CA HIS A 242 -1.57 -21.42 14.18
C HIS A 242 -3.05 -20.96 14.23
N PRO A 243 -3.99 -21.89 14.50
CA PRO A 243 -5.44 -21.58 14.45
C PRO A 243 -5.88 -20.58 15.53
N ASP A 244 -5.07 -20.42 16.59
CA ASP A 244 -5.26 -19.45 17.66
C ASP A 244 -5.17 -17.99 17.17
N ILE A 245 -4.59 -17.71 16.00
CA ILE A 245 -4.58 -16.36 15.39
C ILE A 245 -6.00 -15.85 15.17
N LEU A 246 -6.93 -16.72 14.76
CA LEU A 246 -8.32 -16.33 14.52
C LEU A 246 -9.10 -16.02 15.81
N GLN A 247 -8.54 -16.36 16.97
CA GLN A 247 -9.09 -16.05 18.28
C GLN A 247 -8.52 -14.74 18.87
N GLU A 248 -7.49 -14.17 18.24
CA GLU A 248 -6.87 -12.92 18.68
C GLU A 248 -7.90 -11.78 18.73
N LEU A 249 -7.90 -11.01 19.81
CA LEU A 249 -8.76 -9.83 19.92
C LEU A 249 -7.90 -8.57 19.87
N PRO A 250 -8.34 -7.52 19.15
CA PRO A 250 -7.68 -6.24 19.27
C PRO A 250 -7.85 -5.68 20.69
N PRO A 251 -6.96 -4.78 21.13
CA PRO A 251 -7.19 -3.95 22.30
C PRO A 251 -8.58 -3.30 22.27
N PRO A 252 -9.26 -3.10 23.43
CA PRO A 252 -10.63 -2.58 23.49
C PRO A 252 -10.86 -1.30 22.67
N GLU A 253 -9.91 -0.38 22.70
CA GLU A 253 -9.93 0.90 21.99
C GLU A 253 -9.77 0.76 20.46
N LEU A 254 -9.37 -0.42 19.97
CA LEU A 254 -9.17 -0.74 18.55
C LEU A 254 -10.19 -1.73 17.99
N VAL A 255 -11.17 -2.19 18.79
CA VAL A 255 -12.26 -3.08 18.34
C VAL A 255 -12.98 -2.52 17.13
N GLY A 256 -13.28 -1.22 17.11
CA GLY A 256 -13.96 -0.57 15.99
C GLY A 256 -13.18 -0.60 14.66
N ARG A 257 -11.88 -0.90 14.71
CA ARG A 257 -10.93 -0.88 13.59
C ARG A 257 -10.45 -2.27 13.15
N TYR A 258 -10.34 -3.23 14.06
CA TYR A 258 -9.72 -4.54 13.80
C TYR A 258 -10.67 -5.73 14.09
N SER A 259 -11.94 -5.60 13.71
CA SER A 259 -12.96 -6.67 13.92
C SER A 259 -13.44 -7.35 12.64
N GLY A 260 -12.83 -7.04 11.49
CA GLY A 260 -13.33 -7.43 10.17
C GLY A 260 -14.06 -6.28 9.52
#